data_AF-A0A962G7V7-F1
#
_entry.id   AF-A0A962G7V7-F1
#
_cell.length_a   1.000
_cell.length_b   1.000
_cell.length_c   1.000
_cell.angle_alpha   90.00
_cell.angle_beta   90.00
_cell.angle_gamma   90.00
#
_symmetry.space_group_name_H-M   'P 1'
#
loop_
_entity.id
_entity.type
_entity.pdbx_description
1 polymer ?
#
loop_
_entity_poly.entity_id
_entity_poly.type
_entity_poly.pdbx_seq_one_letter_code
_entity_poly.pdbx_strand_id
1 'polypeptide(L)'
;NLRSIGQSSTVEIVLVWFKMVVLVGLAIFGLSHWDPPMMARGAPDAGITTALFGAAAVFMAYEGFQLLAYDYEDIENPNRTLPRAVLSAIAVVIVVYVMVAIGTPMLIGADGVINNQEVALALAGEKALGTTGLV
;
A
#
# COMPACT_ATOMS: atom_id res chain seq x y z
N ASN A 1 32.13 -2.46 -9.17
CA ASN A 1 30.83 -2.32 -8.49
C ASN A 1 30.94 -1.46 -7.22
N LEU A 2 31.66 -0.32 -7.24
CA LEU A 2 32.05 0.42 -6.01
C LEU A 2 31.71 1.92 -6.03
N ARG A 3 31.08 2.45 -7.10
CA ARG A 3 30.87 3.90 -7.27
C ARG A 3 29.42 4.35 -7.06
N SER A 4 28.52 3.44 -6.68
CA SER A 4 27.05 3.65 -6.71
C SER A 4 26.35 3.43 -5.36
N ILE A 5 27.07 3.51 -4.24
CA ILE A 5 26.47 3.21 -2.92
C ILE A 5 25.75 4.45 -2.37
N GLY A 6 26.34 5.64 -2.51
CA GLY A 6 25.73 6.90 -2.06
C GLY A 6 24.53 7.38 -2.89
N GLN A 7 24.49 7.09 -4.19
CA GLN A 7 23.34 7.45 -5.05
C GLN A 7 22.13 6.52 -4.83
N SER A 8 22.35 5.30 -4.33
CA SER A 8 21.29 4.29 -4.15
C SER A 8 20.25 4.71 -3.11
N SER A 9 20.68 5.29 -1.99
CA SER A 9 19.77 5.74 -0.93
C SER A 9 18.87 6.89 -1.39
N THR A 10 19.39 7.84 -2.17
CA THR A 10 18.56 8.93 -2.71
C THR A 10 17.51 8.40 -3.69
N VAL A 11 17.89 7.46 -4.57
CA VAL A 11 16.93 6.84 -5.51
C VAL A 11 15.84 6.09 -4.74
N GLU A 12 16.20 5.33 -3.71
CA GLU A 12 15.23 4.62 -2.88
C GLU A 12 14.24 5.58 -2.20
N ILE A 13 14.74 6.64 -1.56
CA ILE A 13 13.90 7.64 -0.89
C ILE A 13 12.93 8.28 -1.90
N VAL A 14 13.42 8.66 -3.09
CA VAL A 14 12.59 9.25 -4.15
C VAL A 14 11.51 8.27 -4.61
N LEU A 15 11.86 7.00 -4.83
CA LEU A 15 10.90 5.97 -5.23
C LEU A 15 9.86 5.70 -4.14
N VAL A 16 10.25 5.73 -2.86
CA VAL A 16 9.32 5.58 -1.74
C VAL A 16 8.33 6.74 -1.69
N TRP A 17 8.79 7.98 -1.83
CA TRP A 17 7.87 9.12 -1.88
C TRP A 17 6.97 9.10 -3.11
N PHE A 18 7.52 8.73 -4.26
CA PHE A 18 6.75 8.61 -5.50
C PHE A 18 5.61 7.59 -5.37
N LYS A 19 5.90 6.36 -4.93
CA LYS A 19 4.85 5.34 -4.73
C LYS A 19 3.83 5.78 -3.69
N MET A 20 4.24 6.48 -2.64
CA MET A 20 3.33 7.00 -1.62
C MET A 20 2.37 8.05 -2.20
N VAL A 21 2.87 8.98 -3.01
CA VAL A 21 2.04 9.99 -3.68
C VAL A 21 1.04 9.32 -4.62
N VAL A 22 1.47 8.35 -5.42
CA VAL A 22 0.59 7.62 -6.35
C VAL A 22 -0.50 6.86 -5.58
N LEU A 23 -0.14 6.06 -4.58
CA LEU A 23 -1.09 5.26 -3.80
C LEU A 23 -2.10 6.13 -3.03
N VAL A 24 -1.61 7.15 -2.34
CA VAL A 24 -2.47 8.07 -1.58
C VAL A 24 -3.35 8.89 -2.52
N GLY A 25 -2.80 9.38 -3.63
CA GLY A 25 -3.55 10.12 -4.64
C GLY A 25 -4.68 9.29 -5.25
N LEU A 26 -4.38 8.05 -5.63
CA LEU A 26 -5.38 7.11 -6.16
C LEU A 26 -6.46 6.80 -5.12
N ALA A 27 -6.06 6.54 -3.86
CA ALA A 27 -7.00 6.24 -2.80
C ALA A 27 -7.92 7.42 -2.48
N ILE A 28 -7.38 8.65 -2.42
CA ILE A 28 -8.17 9.88 -2.24
C ILE A 28 -9.13 10.07 -3.42
N PHE A 29 -8.66 9.85 -4.65
CA PHE A 29 -9.51 9.93 -5.83
C PHE A 29 -10.68 8.94 -5.76
N GLY A 30 -10.42 7.69 -5.38
CA GLY A 30 -11.46 6.69 -5.13
C GLY A 30 -12.44 7.09 -4.04
N LEU A 31 -11.94 7.57 -2.89
CA LEU A 31 -12.76 8.04 -1.78
C LEU A 31 -13.61 9.27 -2.14
N SER A 32 -13.15 10.12 -3.07
CA SER A 32 -13.93 11.27 -3.56
C SER A 32 -15.11 10.84 -4.43
N HIS A 33 -15.05 9.65 -5.04
CA HIS A 33 -16.14 9.01 -5.79
C HIS A 33 -16.92 8.06 -4.87
N TRP A 34 -17.53 8.62 -3.82
CA TRP A 34 -18.17 7.85 -2.75
C TRP A 34 -19.38 7.04 -3.24
N ASP A 35 -19.15 5.76 -3.53
CA ASP A 35 -20.19 4.78 -3.94
C ASP A 35 -20.03 3.46 -3.14
N PRO A 36 -20.56 3.37 -1.91
CA PRO A 36 -20.46 2.17 -1.09
C PRO A 36 -21.04 0.88 -1.71
N PRO A 37 -22.16 0.91 -2.47
CA PRO A 37 -22.61 -0.25 -3.24
C PRO A 37 -21.54 -0.86 -4.16
N MET A 38 -20.66 -0.04 -4.74
CA MET A 38 -19.56 -0.49 -5.59
C MET A 38 -18.59 -1.43 -4.83
N MET A 39 -18.38 -1.20 -3.53
CA MET A 39 -17.49 -2.00 -2.69
C MET A 39 -18.00 -3.43 -2.44
N ALA A 40 -19.30 -3.67 -2.55
CA ALA A 40 -19.89 -5.01 -2.41
C ALA A 40 -20.24 -5.64 -3.76
N ARG A 41 -20.07 -4.90 -4.86
CA ARG A 41 -20.49 -5.30 -6.20
C ARG A 41 -19.73 -6.55 -6.65
N GLY A 42 -20.44 -7.67 -6.78
CA GLY A 42 -19.87 -8.96 -7.16
C GLY A 42 -18.91 -9.55 -6.13
N ALA A 43 -18.89 -9.03 -4.90
CA ALA A 43 -18.21 -9.67 -3.80
C ALA A 43 -18.95 -10.96 -3.42
N PRO A 44 -18.25 -12.09 -3.21
CA PRO A 44 -18.89 -13.29 -2.68
C PRO A 44 -19.40 -13.04 -1.26
N ASP A 45 -20.47 -13.72 -0.87
CA ASP A 45 -20.94 -13.76 0.52
C ASP A 45 -19.91 -14.52 1.39
N ALA A 46 -18.91 -13.78 1.81
CA ALA A 46 -17.76 -14.27 2.53
C ALA A 46 -17.98 -14.04 4.03
N GLY A 47 -18.12 -15.11 4.80
CA GLY A 47 -18.32 -15.03 6.25
C GLY A 47 -17.07 -14.56 7.00
N ILE A 48 -17.21 -14.23 8.28
CA ILE A 48 -16.11 -13.75 9.15
C ILE A 48 -14.85 -14.63 9.11
N THR A 49 -15.00 -15.94 8.94
CA THR A 49 -13.87 -16.87 8.83
C THR A 49 -12.96 -16.57 7.64
N THR A 50 -13.53 -16.24 6.49
CA THR A 50 -12.77 -15.84 5.30
C THR A 50 -12.04 -14.51 5.49
N ALA A 51 -12.67 -13.56 6.18
CA ALA A 51 -12.04 -12.30 6.55
C ALA A 51 -10.84 -12.51 7.48
N LEU A 52 -10.90 -13.48 8.41
CA LEU A 52 -9.76 -13.84 9.27
C LEU A 52 -8.59 -14.42 8.47
N PHE A 53 -8.86 -15.25 7.46
CA PHE A 53 -7.81 -15.72 6.55
C PHE A 53 -7.19 -14.57 5.74
N GLY A 54 -8.02 -13.62 5.27
CA GLY A 54 -7.53 -12.40 4.63
C GLY A 54 -6.66 -11.55 5.57
N ALA A 55 -7.06 -11.40 6.83
CA ALA A 55 -6.25 -10.70 7.84
C ALA A 55 -4.89 -11.38 8.09
N ALA A 56 -4.85 -12.71 8.10
CA ALA A 56 -3.58 -13.45 8.19
C ALA A 56 -2.68 -13.22 6.97
N ALA A 57 -3.24 -13.11 5.76
CA ALA A 57 -2.46 -12.75 4.57
C ALA A 57 -1.92 -11.31 4.66
N VAL A 58 -2.72 -10.37 5.18
CA VAL A 58 -2.27 -8.98 5.41
C VAL A 58 -1.13 -8.91 6.43
N PHE A 59 -1.09 -9.78 7.44
CA PHE A 59 0.03 -9.82 8.39
C PHE A 59 1.38 -10.06 7.70
N MET A 60 1.41 -10.93 6.68
CA MET A 60 2.62 -11.20 5.89
C MET A 60 3.18 -9.93 5.21
N ALA A 61 2.31 -8.99 4.85
CA ALA A 61 2.70 -7.71 4.26
C ALA A 61 3.53 -6.82 5.21
N TYR A 62 3.61 -7.16 6.50
CA TYR A 62 4.38 -6.43 7.51
C TYR A 62 5.73 -7.07 7.85
N GLU A 63 6.17 -8.16 7.21
CA GLU A 63 7.43 -8.85 7.57
C GLU A 63 8.72 -8.01 7.33
N GLY A 64 8.63 -6.85 6.67
CA GLY A 64 9.78 -6.02 6.33
C GLY A 64 10.51 -5.32 7.49
N PHE A 65 9.96 -5.30 8.72
CA PHE A 65 10.58 -4.58 9.85
C PHE A 65 11.93 -5.16 10.29
N GLN A 66 12.21 -6.43 10.00
CA GLN A 66 13.45 -7.10 10.37
C GLN A 66 14.66 -6.49 9.66
N LEU A 67 14.46 -5.95 8.45
CA LEU A 67 15.51 -5.31 7.67
C LEU A 67 16.11 -4.10 8.39
N LEU A 68 15.27 -3.32 9.08
CA LEU A 68 15.70 -2.16 9.86
C LEU A 68 16.60 -2.56 11.05
N ALA A 69 16.48 -3.79 11.55
CA ALA A 69 17.30 -4.28 12.65
C ALA A 69 18.72 -4.66 12.18
N TYR A 70 18.93 -4.92 10.89
CA TYR A 70 20.27 -5.19 10.36
C TYR A 70 21.15 -3.93 10.35
N ASP A 71 20.53 -2.76 10.15
CA ASP A 71 21.23 -1.47 10.15
C ASP A 71 21.32 -0.84 11.57
N TYR A 72 21.11 -1.63 12.62
CA TYR A 72 21.07 -1.14 14.01
C TYR A 72 22.30 -0.31 14.41
N GLU A 73 23.49 -0.74 13.98
CA GLU A 73 24.76 -0.07 14.30
C GLU A 73 24.95 1.26 13.54
N ASP A 74 24.28 1.42 12.40
CA ASP A 74 24.34 2.62 11.54
C ASP A 74 23.28 3.67 11.90
N ILE A 75 22.37 3.34 12.82
CA ILE A 75 21.29 4.24 13.26
C ILE A 75 21.76 5.09 14.44
N GLU A 76 21.56 6.40 14.33
CA GLU A 76 21.81 7.31 15.44
C GLU A 76 20.81 7.06 16.60
N ASN A 77 21.33 6.79 17.80
CA ASN A 77 20.55 6.48 19.01
C ASN A 77 19.51 5.35 18.80
N PRO A 78 19.93 4.14 18.44
CA PRO A 78 19.02 3.09 17.95
C PRO A 78 17.98 2.69 18.99
N ASN A 79 18.32 2.70 20.28
CA ASN A 79 17.42 2.44 21.41
C ASN A 79 16.16 3.33 21.43
N ARG A 80 16.22 4.54 20.85
CA ARG A 80 15.08 5.47 20.77
C ARG A 80 14.55 5.61 19.36
N THR A 81 15.43 5.60 18.36
CA THR A 81 15.10 5.85 16.96
C THR A 81 14.40 4.65 16.34
N LEU A 82 14.89 3.43 16.54
CA LEU A 82 14.29 2.22 15.94
C LEU A 82 12.84 1.99 16.39
N PRO A 83 12.51 2.00 17.70
CA PRO A 83 11.12 1.79 18.11
C PRO A 83 10.17 2.84 17.52
N ARG A 84 10.59 4.10 17.46
CA ARG A 84 9.78 5.19 16.90
C ARG A 84 9.63 5.06 15.39
N ALA A 85 10.70 4.74 14.67
CA ALA A 85 10.68 4.55 13.22
C ALA A 85 9.76 3.40 12.84
N VAL A 86 9.88 2.24 13.50
CA VAL A 86 9.04 1.07 13.24
C VAL A 86 7.57 1.36 13.55
N LEU A 87 7.25 1.93 14.72
CA LEU A 87 5.87 2.21 15.09
C LEU A 87 5.22 3.27 14.19
N SER A 88 5.95 4.32 13.83
CA SER A 88 5.44 5.35 12.91
C SER A 88 5.25 4.82 11.50
N ALA A 89 6.18 4.00 11.00
CA ALA A 89 6.05 3.36 9.69
C ALA A 89 4.84 2.43 9.64
N ILE A 90 4.63 1.58 10.66
CA ILE A 90 3.47 0.70 10.75
C ILE A 90 2.17 1.52 10.74
N ALA A 91 2.09 2.57 11.55
CA ALA A 91 0.89 3.41 11.62
C ALA A 91 0.57 4.07 10.26
N VAL A 92 1.59 4.61 9.58
CA VAL A 92 1.42 5.23 8.25
C VAL A 92 0.97 4.19 7.22
N VAL A 93 1.60 3.01 7.20
CA VAL A 93 1.25 1.94 6.25
C VAL A 93 -0.17 1.42 6.48
N ILE A 94 -0.60 1.25 7.74
CA ILE A 94 -1.98 0.88 8.06
C ILE A 94 -2.97 1.88 7.45
N VAL A 95 -2.72 3.18 7.63
CA VAL A 95 -3.59 4.23 7.09
C VAL A 95 -3.64 4.16 5.56
N VAL A 96 -2.50 4.01 4.90
CA VAL A 96 -2.44 3.87 3.44
C VAL A 96 -3.19 2.63 2.97
N TYR A 97 -2.98 1.48 3.60
CA TYR A 97 -3.65 0.23 3.23
C TYR A 97 -5.17 0.34 3.38
N VAL A 98 -5.66 0.93 4.46
CA VAL A 98 -7.11 1.14 4.66
C VAL A 98 -7.66 2.08 3.60
N MET A 99 -6.99 3.21 3.32
CA MET A 99 -7.43 4.14 2.27
C MET A 99 -7.50 3.46 0.90
N VAL A 100 -6.47 2.70 0.52
CA VAL A 100 -6.41 1.99 -0.76
C VAL A 100 -7.46 0.88 -0.83
N ALA A 101 -7.66 0.11 0.24
CA ALA A 101 -8.63 -0.97 0.31
C ALA A 101 -10.08 -0.48 0.19
N ILE A 102 -10.37 0.77 0.58
CA ILE A 102 -11.69 1.39 0.42
C ILE A 102 -11.79 2.12 -0.93
N GLY A 103 -10.78 2.90 -1.30
CA GLY A 103 -10.81 3.74 -2.51
C GLY A 103 -10.75 2.93 -3.81
N THR A 104 -10.02 1.81 -3.85
CA THR A 104 -9.88 1.01 -5.08
C THR A 104 -11.21 0.37 -5.49
N PRO A 105 -11.95 -0.33 -4.61
CA PRO A 105 -13.27 -0.86 -4.97
C PRO A 105 -14.31 0.22 -5.31
N MET A 106 -14.18 1.45 -4.81
CA MET A 106 -15.05 2.56 -5.23
C MET A 106 -14.87 2.95 -6.70
N LEU A 107 -13.71 2.68 -7.29
CA LEU A 107 -13.42 3.00 -8.70
C LEU A 107 -13.77 1.85 -9.65
N ILE A 108 -13.41 0.62 -9.29
CA ILE A 108 -13.49 -0.54 -10.20
C ILE A 108 -14.43 -1.65 -9.72
N GLY A 109 -15.00 -1.53 -8.52
CA GLY A 109 -15.83 -2.55 -7.88
C GLY A 109 -15.04 -3.68 -7.24
N ALA A 110 -15.66 -4.39 -6.30
CA ALA A 110 -15.04 -5.56 -5.66
C ALA A 110 -14.77 -6.68 -6.67
N ASP A 111 -15.70 -6.94 -7.59
CA ASP A 111 -15.49 -7.82 -8.74
C ASP A 111 -14.27 -7.41 -9.58
N GLY A 112 -14.08 -6.11 -9.82
CA GLY A 112 -12.91 -5.58 -10.53
C GLY A 112 -11.60 -5.93 -9.82
N VAL A 113 -11.56 -5.78 -8.50
CA VAL A 113 -10.41 -6.13 -7.66
C VAL A 113 -10.16 -7.65 -7.63
N ILE A 114 -11.22 -8.44 -7.43
CA ILE A 114 -11.14 -9.91 -7.31
C ILE A 114 -10.71 -10.55 -8.62
N ASN A 115 -11.25 -10.10 -9.75
CA ASN A 115 -10.95 -10.70 -11.05
C ASN A 115 -9.59 -10.26 -11.62
N ASN A 116 -9.01 -9.18 -11.09
CA ASN A 116 -7.78 -8.58 -11.61
C ASN A 116 -6.75 -8.34 -10.49
N GLN A 117 -6.54 -9.32 -9.61
CA GLN A 117 -5.76 -9.15 -8.37
C GLN A 117 -4.36 -8.53 -8.58
N GLU A 118 -3.68 -8.90 -9.66
CA GLU A 118 -2.32 -8.43 -9.96
C GLU A 118 -2.27 -7.00 -10.53
N VAL A 119 -3.35 -6.55 -11.17
CA VAL A 119 -3.40 -5.26 -11.90
C VAL A 119 -4.51 -4.34 -11.40
N ALA A 120 -5.15 -4.65 -10.27
CA ALA A 120 -6.30 -3.91 -9.73
C ALA A 120 -5.98 -2.42 -9.52
N LEU A 121 -4.79 -2.10 -9.03
CA LEU A 121 -4.36 -0.70 -8.83
C LEU A 121 -4.11 0.02 -10.16
N ALA A 122 -3.60 -0.68 -11.17
CA ALA A 122 -3.39 -0.11 -12.50
C ALA A 122 -4.74 0.17 -13.19
N LEU A 123 -5.72 -0.74 -13.05
CA LEU A 123 -7.08 -0.51 -13.55
C LEU A 123 -7.79 0.64 -12.82
N ALA A 124 -7.60 0.75 -11.51
CA ALA A 124 -8.09 1.89 -10.76
C ALA A 124 -7.39 3.20 -11.19
N GLY A 125 -6.09 3.14 -11.47
CA GLY A 125 -5.32 4.24 -12.06
C GLY A 125 -5.86 4.65 -13.43
N GLU A 126 -6.12 3.68 -14.31
CA GLU A 126 -6.74 3.90 -15.61
C GLU A 126 -8.12 4.56 -15.47
N LYS A 127 -8.92 4.09 -14.51
CA LYS A 127 -10.23 4.67 -14.23
C LYS A 127 -10.14 6.11 -13.72
N ALA A 128 -9.09 6.44 -12.99
CA ALA A 128 -8.88 7.76 -12.40
C ALA A 128 -8.26 8.77 -13.38
N LEU A 129 -7.28 8.35 -14.18
CA LEU A 129 -6.41 9.22 -14.98
C LEU A 129 -6.39 8.88 -16.47
N GLY A 130 -7.19 7.92 -16.93
CA GLY A 130 -7.13 7.40 -18.30
C GLY A 130 -5.85 6.61 -18.56
N THR A 131 -5.39 6.55 -19.81
CA THR A 131 -4.20 5.74 -20.21
C THR A 131 -2.91 6.14 -19.49
N THR A 132 -2.83 7.36 -18.94
CA THR A 132 -1.70 7.80 -18.11
C THR A 132 -1.64 7.07 -16.77
N GLY A 133 -2.76 6.56 -16.27
CA GLY A 133 -2.83 5.80 -15.01
C GLY A 133 -2.48 4.31 -15.13
N LEU A 134 -2.17 3.82 -16.34
CA LEU A 134 -1.69 2.45 -16.58
C LEU A 134 -0.17 2.30 -16.39
N VAL A 135 0.56 3.42 -16.28
CA VAL A 135 2.03 3.47 -16.29
C VAL A 135 2.62 3.45 -14.90
#